data_AF-A0A0F9BU22-F1
#
_entry.id   AF-A0A0F9BU22-F1
#
_cell.length_a   1.000
_cell.length_b   1.000
_cell.length_c   1.000
_cell.angle_alpha   90.00
_cell.angle_beta   90.00
_cell.angle_gamma   90.00
#
_symmetry.space_group_name_H-M   'P 1'
#
loop_
_entity.id
_entity.type
_entity.pdbx_description
1 polymer ?
#
loop_
_entity_poly.entity_id
_entity_poly.type
_entity_poly.pdbx_seq_one_letter_code
_entity_poly.pdbx_strand_id
1 'polypeptide(L)'
;FRCHPSFEGKAYLVGAGPGRGDLITVRGLRLLREADVLICDRLIAQELLDEARADAEIVFAGKRSGLHVLSQEEINRVRGGFRGGC
;
A
#
# COMPACT_ATOMS: atom_id res chain seq x y z
N PHE A 1 13.33 -3.88 31.55
CA PHE A 1 12.40 -3.60 30.45
C PHE A 1 11.79 -2.22 30.67
N ARG A 2 12.18 -1.19 29.88
CA ARG A 2 11.54 0.14 29.97
C ARG A 2 10.30 0.13 29.09
N CYS A 3 9.14 0.35 29.70
CA CYS A 3 7.92 0.74 28.99
C CYS A 3 8.16 2.19 28.53
N HIS A 4 8.36 2.37 27.23
CA HIS A 4 8.32 3.70 26.63
C HIS A 4 6.86 4.16 26.68
N PRO A 5 6.56 5.43 26.97
CA PRO A 5 5.19 5.92 26.87
C PRO A 5 4.67 5.55 25.48
N SER A 6 3.53 4.86 25.43
CA SER A 6 2.89 4.46 24.18
C SER A 6 2.49 5.73 23.44
N PHE A 7 3.38 6.26 22.59
CA PHE A 7 3.00 7.27 21.62
C PHE A 7 1.92 6.62 20.76
N GLU A 8 0.68 7.07 20.89
CA GLU A 8 -0.43 6.60 20.07
C GLU A 8 -0.21 7.10 18.64
N GLY A 9 0.55 6.33 17.86
CA GLY A 9 0.63 6.51 16.42
C GLY A 9 -0.73 6.22 15.78
N LYS A 10 -1.13 7.05 14.82
CA LYS A 10 -2.33 6.82 14.00
C LYS A 10 -1.92 6.30 12.64
N ALA A 11 -2.64 5.28 12.16
CA ALA A 11 -2.47 4.75 10.81
C ALA A 11 -3.76 4.95 10.01
N TYR A 12 -3.61 5.40 8.77
CA TYR A 12 -4.71 5.61 7.84
C TYR A 12 -4.46 4.80 6.58
N LEU A 13 -5.46 4.03 6.14
CA LEU A 13 -5.45 3.42 4.82
C LEU A 13 -6.14 4.36 3.84
N VAL A 14 -5.39 4.82 2.84
CA VAL A 14 -5.87 5.77 1.84
C VAL A 14 -5.72 5.15 0.46
N GLY A 15 -6.79 5.12 -0.32
CA GLY A 15 -6.72 4.76 -1.73
C GLY A 15 -6.16 5.93 -2.55
N ALA A 16 -5.05 5.71 -3.26
CA ALA A 16 -4.42 6.70 -4.15
C ALA A 16 -5.22 6.99 -5.43
N GLY A 17 -6.21 6.14 -5.75
CA GLY A 17 -6.91 6.15 -7.02
C GLY A 17 -6.24 5.22 -8.05
N PRO A 18 -6.79 5.12 -9.28
CA PRO A 18 -6.37 4.14 -10.28
C PRO A 18 -5.12 4.54 -11.09
N GLY A 19 -4.49 5.68 -10.81
CA GLY A 19 -3.22 6.06 -11.45
C GLY A 19 -2.94 7.55 -11.52
N ARG A 20 -3.95 8.41 -11.79
CA ARG A 20 -3.75 9.86 -11.76
C ARG A 20 -3.86 10.40 -10.34
N GLY A 21 -2.92 11.27 -9.94
CA GLY A 21 -2.89 11.83 -8.59
C GLY A 21 -4.12 12.65 -8.19
N ASP A 22 -4.80 13.28 -9.16
CA ASP A 22 -6.04 14.06 -8.91
C ASP A 22 -7.27 13.20 -8.59
N LEU A 23 -7.15 11.87 -8.69
CA LEU A 23 -8.22 10.93 -8.35
C LEU A 23 -8.19 10.49 -6.87
N ILE A 24 -7.19 10.93 -6.09
CA ILE A 24 -7.22 10.77 -4.64
C ILE A 24 -8.35 11.61 -4.04
N THR A 25 -8.91 11.15 -2.92
CA THR A 25 -9.89 11.96 -2.19
C THR A 25 -9.23 13.18 -1.53
N VAL A 26 -9.99 14.26 -1.36
CA VAL A 26 -9.52 15.48 -0.66
C VAL A 26 -9.00 15.16 0.75
N ARG A 27 -9.64 14.23 1.48
CA ARG A 27 -9.18 13.79 2.80
C ARG A 27 -7.88 12.99 2.71
N GLY A 28 -7.75 12.14 1.71
CA GLY A 28 -6.54 11.36 1.45
C GLY A 28 -5.32 12.26 1.18
N LEU A 29 -5.48 13.27 0.32
CA LEU A 29 -4.42 14.24 0.03
C LEU A 29 -3.99 15.03 1.28
N ARG A 30 -4.94 15.41 2.14
CA ARG A 30 -4.62 16.08 3.42
C ARG A 30 -3.79 15.19 4.33
N LEU A 31 -4.21 13.94 4.52
CA LEU A 31 -3.48 12.97 5.34
C LEU A 31 -2.09 12.68 4.77
N LEU A 32 -1.96 12.60 3.44
CA LEU A 32 -0.68 12.39 2.76
C LEU A 32 0.30 13.54 3.03
N ARG A 33 -0.18 14.78 2.98
CA ARG A 33 0.63 15.98 3.27
C ARG A 33 1.03 16.10 4.74
N GLU A 34 0.25 15.53 5.65
CA GLU A 34 0.49 15.57 7.10
C GLU A 34 1.33 14.39 7.60
N ALA A 35 1.38 13.27 6.86
CA ALA A 35 1.99 12.02 7.29
C ALA A 35 3.50 12.17 7.58
N ASP A 36 3.92 11.67 8.74
CA ASP A 36 5.34 11.50 9.08
C ASP A 36 5.97 10.33 8.31
N VAL A 37 5.16 9.30 8.00
CA VAL A 37 5.59 8.09 7.29
C VAL A 37 4.56 7.74 6.22
N LEU A 38 5.00 7.62 4.97
CA LEU A 38 4.19 7.21 3.83
C LEU A 38 4.57 5.79 3.40
N ILE A 39 3.67 4.83 3.61
CA ILE A 39 3.83 3.45 3.12
C ILE A 39 3.01 3.28 1.85
N CYS A 40 3.66 3.00 0.72
CA CYS A 40 3.00 2.84 -0.59
C CYS A 40 3.69 1.77 -1.44
N ASP A 41 3.05 1.29 -2.50
CA ASP A 41 3.70 0.40 -3.48
C ASP A 41 4.13 1.15 -4.75
N ARG A 42 4.65 0.43 -5.74
CA ARG A 42 5.19 1.00 -7.00
C ARG A 42 4.11 1.55 -7.95
N LEU A 43 2.83 1.33 -7.69
CA LEU A 43 1.73 1.80 -8.54
C LEU A 43 1.24 3.19 -8.15
N ILE A 44 1.75 3.78 -7.06
CA ILE A 44 1.41 5.14 -6.68
C ILE A 44 1.87 6.14 -7.75
N ALA A 45 1.01 7.11 -8.04
CA ALA A 45 1.31 8.20 -8.96
C ALA A 45 2.49 9.03 -8.43
N GLN A 46 3.44 9.41 -9.29
CA GLN A 46 4.59 10.22 -8.88
C GLN A 46 4.12 11.58 -8.31
N GLU A 47 3.05 12.15 -8.87
CA GLU A 47 2.50 13.42 -8.41
C GLU A 47 2.00 13.35 -6.97
N LEU A 48 1.62 12.17 -6.47
CA LEU A 48 1.25 11.99 -5.06
C LEU A 48 2.46 11.88 -4.14
N LEU A 49 3.58 11.35 -4.64
CA LEU A 49 4.83 11.34 -3.88
C LEU A 49 5.39 12.76 -3.71
N ASP A 50 5.22 13.60 -4.72
CA ASP A 50 5.66 15.00 -4.69
C ASP A 50 4.83 15.86 -3.72
N GLU A 51 3.64 15.38 -3.33
CA GLU A 51 2.76 16.00 -2.34
C GLU A 51 3.08 15.57 -0.90
N ALA A 52 3.94 14.56 -0.72
CA ALA A 52 4.35 14.13 0.60
C ALA A 52 5.16 15.23 1.30
N ARG A 53 5.10 15.24 2.63
CA ARG A 53 5.91 16.17 3.43
C ARG A 53 7.40 15.96 3.10
N ALA A 54 8.18 17.03 3.00
CA ALA A 54 9.57 16.96 2.56
C ALA A 54 10.49 16.14 3.50
N ASP A 55 10.12 16.04 4.77
CA ASP A 55 10.77 15.26 5.83
C ASP A 55 10.05 13.94 6.14
N ALA A 56 9.02 13.57 5.37
CA ALA A 56 8.33 12.30 5.56
C ALA A 56 9.23 11.12 5.15
N GLU A 57 9.20 10.05 5.95
CA GLU A 57 9.83 8.79 5.58
C GLU A 57 8.95 8.05 4.57
N ILE A 58 9.46 7.81 3.37
CA ILE A 58 8.74 7.07 2.32
C ILE A 58 9.22 5.62 2.29
N VAL A 59 8.31 4.69 2.55
CA VAL A 59 8.57 3.25 2.56
C VAL A 59 7.81 2.57 1.44
N PHE A 60 8.55 2.01 0.48
CA PHE A 60 7.95 1.25 -0.61
C PHE A 60 7.63 -0.19 -0.19
N ALA A 61 6.36 -0.46 0.10
CA ALA A 61 5.77 -1.77 0.36
C ALA A 61 5.60 -2.59 -0.93
N GLY A 62 6.69 -2.75 -1.68
CA GLY A 62 6.75 -3.68 -2.80
C GLY A 62 7.65 -4.85 -2.44
N LYS A 63 7.12 -6.08 -2.46
CA LYS A 63 8.01 -7.23 -2.66
C LYS A 63 8.77 -6.97 -3.97
N ARG A 64 10.07 -7.28 -4.02
CA ARG A 64 10.73 -7.58 -5.30
C ARG A 64 9.97 -8.76 -5.90
N SER A 65 8.90 -8.49 -6.65
CA SER A 65 8.18 -9.45 -7.47
C SER A 65 9.05 -9.77 -8.69
N GLY A 66 10.22 -10.34 -8.43
CA GLY A 66 11.07 -11.01 -9.41
C GLY A 66 10.85 -12.52 -9.41
N LEU A 67 9.87 -13.04 -8.66
CA LEU A 67 9.59 -14.48 -8.61
C LEU A 67 8.07 -14.70 -8.64
N HIS A 68 7.64 -15.41 -9.70
CA HIS A 68 6.29 -15.89 -9.98
C HIS A 68 5.30 -14.86 -10.55
N VAL A 69 5.59 -14.43 -11.78
CA VAL A 69 4.54 -14.39 -12.80
C VAL A 69 4.06 -15.83 -12.96
N LEU A 70 3.06 -16.23 -12.17
CA LEU A 70 2.28 -17.40 -12.55
C LEU A 70 1.56 -17.02 -13.82
N SER A 71 1.67 -17.83 -14.87
CA SER A 71 0.96 -17.57 -16.12
C SER A 71 -0.55 -17.60 -15.85
N GLN A 72 -1.34 -16.91 -16.67
CA GLN A 72 -2.80 -16.92 -16.56
C GLN A 72 -3.39 -18.36 -16.60
N GLU A 73 -2.62 -19.34 -17.07
CA GLU A 73 -2.96 -20.77 -17.08
C GLU A 73 -2.96 -21.41 -15.69
N GLU A 74 -2.18 -20.90 -14.73
CA GLU A 74 -2.11 -21.43 -13.36
C GLU A 74 -3.26 -20.91 -12.48
N ILE A 75 -3.73 -19.68 -12.72
CA ILE A 75 -4.91 -19.10 -12.04
C ILE A 75 -6.18 -19.91 -12.36
N ASN A 76 -6.30 -20.39 -13.59
CA ASN A 76 -7.46 -21.17 -14.02
C ASN A 76 -7.55 -22.56 -13.35
N ARG A 77 -6.48 -23.05 -12.70
CA ARG A 77 -6.47 -24.36 -12.03
C ARG A 77 -7.10 -24.35 -10.63
N VAL A 78 -7.32 -23.18 -10.03
CA VAL A 78 -7.83 -23.05 -8.65
C VAL A 78 -9.37 -23.15 -8.56
N ARG A 79 -10.10 -23.19 -9.68
CA ARG A 79 -11.56 -23.42 -9.69
C ARG A 79 -11.87 -24.87 -10.09
N GLY A 80 -11.94 -25.75 -9.10
CA GLY A 80 -12.63 -27.03 -9.24
C GLY A 80 -12.03 -28.17 -8.41
N GLY A 81 -12.59 -28.41 -7.22
CA GLY A 81 -12.40 -29.70 -6.54
C GLY A 81 -12.12 -29.63 -5.05
N PHE A 82 -13.01 -29.03 -4.25
CA PHE A 82 -13.13 -29.48 -2.86
C PHE A 82 -13.88 -30.82 -2.87
N ARG A 83 -13.13 -31.92 -3.02
CA ARG A 83 -13.60 -33.25 -2.61
C ARG A 83 -13.02 -33.51 -1.23
N GLY A 84 -13.91 -33.71 -0.25
CA GLY A 84 -13.54 -33.97 1.13
C GLY A 84 -12.78 -35.27 1.33
N GLY A 85 -12.22 -35.40 2.53
CA GLY A 85 -11.67 -36.63 3.07
C GLY A 85 -11.23 -36.39 4.52
N CYS A 86 -11.85 -37.12 5.44
CA CYS A 86 -11.66 -37.25 6.89
C CYS A 86 -10.73 -36.27 7.61
#